data_AF-A0A9X2IEC2-F1
#
_entry.id   AF-A0A9X2IEC2-F1
#
_cell.length_a   1.000
_cell.length_b   1.000
_cell.length_c   1.000
_cell.angle_alpha   90.00
_cell.angle_beta   90.00
_cell.angle_gamma   90.00
#
_symmetry.space_group_name_H-M   'P 1'
#
loop_
_entity.id
_entity.type
_entity.pdbx_description
1 polymer ?
#
loop_
_entity_poly.entity_id
_entity_poly.type
_entity_poly.pdbx_seq_one_letter_code
_entity_poly.pdbx_strand_id
1 'polypeptide(L)'
;MRVQKIKLSLYDFSWIVLDNNHLPIKPITEFIRYLNNIDKSPFTVRSYAHHLKLYWEFLDAKQLDWTKIKLSGLAAFVGWLRELSEKQAMVIDITEDRSARKPATINVILGCLSSFYRYHNQLGHTDVTITESKSLPGNRYKALLHHVFKNKPTQRRIISVRQVKELPKTI
;
A
#
# COMPACT_ATOMS: atom_id res chain seq x y z
N MET A 1 12.08 1.85 13.15
CA MET A 1 10.69 1.34 13.24
C MET A 1 10.65 -0.17 12.99
N ARG A 2 9.73 -0.91 13.62
CA ARG A 2 9.66 -2.39 13.54
C ARG A 2 8.23 -2.91 13.42
N VAL A 3 8.04 -3.98 12.64
CA VAL A 3 6.78 -4.75 12.60
C VAL A 3 6.90 -5.91 13.58
N GLN A 4 5.92 -6.09 14.47
CA GLN A 4 5.89 -7.15 15.48
C GLN A 4 4.60 -7.96 15.41
N LYS A 5 4.72 -9.28 15.57
CA LYS A 5 3.59 -10.20 15.69
C LYS A 5 3.06 -10.16 17.11
N ILE A 6 1.76 -10.00 17.27
CA ILE A 6 1.04 -10.04 18.55
C ILE A 6 0.04 -11.19 18.55
N LYS A 7 -0.18 -11.83 19.70
CA LYS A 7 -1.25 -12.83 19.86
C LYS A 7 -2.52 -12.12 20.33
N LEU A 8 -3.64 -12.35 19.65
CA LEU A 8 -4.96 -11.85 20.04
C LEU A 8 -5.72 -12.90 20.85
N SER A 9 -5.61 -14.18 20.45
CA SER A 9 -6.15 -15.33 21.15
C SER A 9 -5.11 -16.47 21.15
N LEU A 10 -5.48 -17.66 21.63
CA LEU A 10 -4.63 -18.85 21.55
C LEU A 10 -4.28 -19.24 20.11
N TYR A 11 -5.20 -19.00 19.17
CA TYR A 11 -5.05 -19.38 17.76
C TYR A 11 -4.89 -18.18 16.82
N ASP A 12 -5.27 -16.98 17.27
CA ASP A 12 -5.24 -15.78 16.46
C ASP A 12 -4.04 -14.89 16.77
N PHE A 13 -3.45 -14.36 15.70
CA PHE A 13 -2.39 -13.38 15.79
C PHE A 13 -2.66 -12.21 14.85
N SER A 14 -2.14 -11.05 15.22
CA SER A 14 -2.13 -9.88 14.37
C SER A 14 -0.74 -9.23 14.36
N TRP A 15 -0.65 -8.09 13.73
CA TRP A 15 0.59 -7.36 13.51
C TRP A 15 0.46 -5.94 14.02
N ILE A 16 1.53 -5.40 14.58
CA ILE A 16 1.61 -4.01 15.01
C ILE A 16 2.89 -3.39 14.46
N VAL A 17 2.86 -2.09 14.25
CA VAL A 17 4.02 -1.32 13.80
C VAL A 17 4.42 -0.37 14.92
N LEU A 18 5.66 -0.53 15.38
CA LEU A 18 6.28 0.26 16.42
C LEU A 18 7.19 1.32 15.80
N ASP A 19 7.14 2.53 16.35
CA ASP A 19 8.02 3.64 15.99
C ASP A 19 9.46 3.42 16.52
N ASN A 20 10.30 4.46 16.45
CA ASN A 20 11.69 4.39 16.96
C ASN A 20 11.76 4.38 18.50
N ASN A 21 10.70 4.81 19.17
CA ASN A 21 10.56 4.81 20.63
C ASN A 21 9.87 3.54 21.15
N HIS A 22 9.68 2.53 20.30
CA HIS A 22 8.97 1.29 20.60
C HIS A 22 7.49 1.48 20.95
N LEU A 23 6.91 2.63 20.60
CA LEU A 23 5.49 2.90 20.80
C LEU A 23 4.69 2.51 19.55
N PRO A 24 3.48 1.93 19.74
CA PRO A 24 2.58 1.66 18.62
C PRO A 24 2.21 2.92 17.85
N ILE A 25 2.35 2.86 16.53
CA ILE A 25 1.89 3.92 15.65
C ILE A 25 0.36 3.85 15.57
N LYS A 26 -0.31 4.80 16.25
CA LYS A 26 -1.77 4.78 16.45
C LYS A 26 -2.58 4.68 15.15
N PRO A 27 -2.34 5.49 14.09
CA PRO A 27 -3.11 5.37 12.84
C PRO A 27 -2.98 4.01 12.18
N ILE A 28 -1.76 3.44 12.15
CA ILE A 28 -1.54 2.09 11.61
C ILE A 28 -2.29 1.04 12.43
N THR A 29 -2.23 1.17 13.75
CA THR A 29 -2.85 0.21 14.68
C THR A 29 -4.38 0.18 14.54
N GLU A 30 -5.01 1.36 14.42
CA GLU A 30 -6.44 1.50 14.14
C GLU A 30 -6.82 0.83 12.81
N PHE A 31 -6.06 1.11 11.76
CA PHE A 31 -6.30 0.51 10.45
C PHE A 31 -6.10 -1.02 10.45
N ILE A 32 -5.06 -1.55 11.10
CA ILE A 32 -4.86 -2.99 11.22
C ILE A 32 -6.02 -3.65 11.97
N ARG A 33 -6.48 -3.04 13.07
CA ARG A 33 -7.66 -3.53 13.80
C ARG A 33 -8.89 -3.60 12.89
N TYR A 34 -9.11 -2.56 12.09
CA TYR A 34 -10.15 -2.56 11.07
C TYR A 34 -10.00 -3.72 10.09
N LEU A 35 -8.79 -3.96 9.55
CA LEU A 35 -8.56 -5.07 8.61
C LEU A 35 -8.84 -6.45 9.23
N ASN A 36 -8.48 -6.65 10.49
CA ASN A 36 -8.81 -7.90 11.19
C ASN A 36 -10.33 -8.06 11.33
N ASN A 37 -11.06 -6.99 11.66
CA ASN A 37 -12.51 -7.04 11.86
C ASN A 37 -13.32 -7.28 10.58
N ILE A 38 -12.74 -7.01 9.40
CA ILE A 38 -13.35 -7.33 8.10
C ILE A 38 -12.79 -8.63 7.51
N ASP A 39 -12.24 -9.50 8.36
CA ASP A 39 -11.72 -10.84 8.03
C ASP A 39 -10.66 -10.84 6.91
N LYS A 40 -9.79 -9.83 6.86
CA LYS A 40 -8.63 -9.91 5.95
C LYS A 40 -7.66 -10.99 6.42
N SER A 41 -7.14 -11.74 5.46
CA SER A 41 -6.13 -12.78 5.71
C SER A 41 -4.97 -12.22 6.56
N PRO A 42 -4.49 -12.97 7.57
CA PRO A 42 -3.34 -12.56 8.39
C PRO A 42 -2.09 -12.24 7.57
N PHE A 43 -1.92 -12.86 6.41
CA PHE A 43 -0.83 -12.56 5.47
C PHE A 43 -1.02 -11.21 4.76
N THR A 44 -2.26 -10.85 4.43
CA THR A 44 -2.56 -9.52 3.90
C THR A 44 -2.30 -8.46 4.97
N VAL A 45 -2.73 -8.68 6.21
CA VAL A 45 -2.47 -7.78 7.35
C VAL A 45 -0.96 -7.62 7.58
N ARG A 46 -0.20 -8.72 7.55
CA ARG A 46 1.26 -8.72 7.64
C ARG A 46 1.88 -7.83 6.55
N SER A 47 1.52 -8.08 5.30
CA SER A 47 2.05 -7.33 4.16
C SER A 47 1.71 -5.85 4.29
N TYR A 48 0.48 -5.52 4.69
CA TYR A 48 0.04 -4.14 4.91
C TYR A 48 0.84 -3.47 6.03
N ALA A 49 1.08 -4.15 7.15
CA ALA A 49 1.93 -3.64 8.23
C ALA A 49 3.35 -3.31 7.74
N HIS A 50 3.97 -4.18 6.93
CA HIS A 50 5.27 -3.90 6.33
C HIS A 50 5.26 -2.75 5.31
N HIS A 51 4.20 -2.63 4.51
CA HIS A 51 4.05 -1.53 3.55
C HIS A 51 3.86 -0.18 4.25
N LEU A 52 3.04 -0.15 5.31
CA LEU A 52 2.85 1.04 6.13
C LEU A 52 4.12 1.39 6.90
N LYS A 53 4.85 0.41 7.42
CA LYS A 53 6.17 0.64 8.04
C LYS A 53 7.11 1.41 7.10
N LEU A 54 7.25 0.96 5.85
CA LEU A 54 8.08 1.65 4.84
C LEU A 54 7.61 3.08 4.58
N TYR A 55 6.30 3.29 4.54
CA TYR A 55 5.73 4.61 4.33
C TYR A 55 6.02 5.54 5.51
N TRP A 56 5.91 5.06 6.75
CA TRP A 56 6.26 5.86 7.93
C TRP A 56 7.75 6.17 8.02
N GLU A 57 8.63 5.23 7.63
CA GLU A 57 10.07 5.51 7.54
C GLU A 57 10.36 6.62 6.52
N PHE A 58 9.65 6.63 5.39
CA PHE A 58 9.74 7.73 4.42
C PHE A 58 9.25 9.06 4.98
N LEU A 59 8.11 9.06 5.65
CA LEU A 59 7.54 10.26 6.26
C LEU A 59 8.49 10.86 7.30
N ASP A 60 9.07 10.02 8.16
CA ASP A 60 10.05 10.41 9.18
C ASP A 60 11.32 11.00 8.52
N ALA A 61 11.86 10.31 7.51
CA ALA A 61 13.05 10.75 6.78
C ALA A 61 12.86 12.07 6.02
N LYS A 62 11.62 12.40 5.62
CA LYS A 62 11.29 13.65 4.92
C LYS A 62 10.59 14.68 5.81
N GLN A 63 10.41 14.38 7.10
CA GLN A 63 9.65 15.17 8.08
C GLN A 63 8.27 15.60 7.55
N LEU A 64 7.55 14.65 6.94
CA LEU A 64 6.23 14.89 6.37
C LEU A 64 5.13 14.40 7.29
N ASP A 65 4.04 15.16 7.35
CA ASP A 65 2.82 14.77 8.04
C ASP A 65 1.95 13.90 7.12
N TRP A 66 1.62 12.69 7.58
CA TRP A 66 0.77 11.76 6.84
C TRP A 66 -0.63 12.34 6.58
N THR A 67 -1.14 13.23 7.44
CA THR A 67 -2.48 13.80 7.31
C THR A 67 -2.60 14.85 6.21
N LYS A 68 -1.47 15.45 5.81
CA LYS A 68 -1.41 16.58 4.87
C LYS A 68 -0.61 16.27 3.62
N ILE A 69 -0.35 15.00 3.35
CA ILE A 69 0.49 14.62 2.21
C ILE A 69 -0.19 15.01 0.89
N LYS A 70 0.55 15.70 0.03
CA LYS A 70 0.11 16.07 -1.33
C LYS A 70 0.53 15.00 -2.34
N LEU A 71 0.00 15.11 -3.55
CA LEU A 71 0.38 14.25 -4.69
C LEU A 71 1.89 14.21 -4.91
N SER A 72 2.58 15.35 -4.76
CA SER A 72 4.03 15.45 -4.86
C SER A 72 4.76 14.59 -3.82
N GLY A 73 4.25 14.52 -2.59
CA GLY A 73 4.81 13.67 -1.53
C GLY A 73 4.65 12.19 -1.84
N LEU A 74 3.52 11.78 -2.42
CA LEU A 74 3.31 10.41 -2.87
C LEU A 74 4.19 10.05 -4.09
N ALA A 75 4.41 10.98 -5.01
CA ALA A 75 5.35 10.80 -6.11
C ALA A 75 6.80 10.67 -5.60
N ALA A 76 7.19 11.50 -4.63
CA ALA A 76 8.48 11.40 -3.95
C ALA A 76 8.64 10.07 -3.22
N PHE A 77 7.56 9.53 -2.61
CA PHE A 77 7.58 8.21 -2.00
C PHE A 77 7.87 7.10 -3.03
N VAL A 78 7.29 7.18 -4.24
CA VAL A 78 7.58 6.24 -5.33
C VAL A 78 9.05 6.31 -5.74
N GLY A 79 9.63 7.52 -5.83
CA GLY A 79 11.06 7.71 -6.07
C GLY A 79 11.92 7.09 -4.97
N TRP A 80 11.58 7.38 -3.72
CA TRP A 80 12.27 6.84 -2.54
C TRP A 80 12.23 5.31 -2.47
N LEU A 81 11.12 4.68 -2.85
CA LEU A 81 11.03 3.21 -2.93
C LEU A 81 11.96 2.59 -3.97
N ARG A 82 12.29 3.32 -5.05
CA ARG A 82 13.25 2.88 -6.07
C ARG A 82 14.68 3.02 -5.54
N GLU A 83 15.02 4.18 -4.97
CA GLU A 83 16.34 4.45 -4.37
C GLU A 83 16.66 3.49 -3.21
N LEU A 84 15.69 3.21 -2.34
CA LEU A 84 15.87 2.27 -1.23
C LEU A 84 16.19 0.87 -1.73
N SER A 85 15.63 0.48 -2.88
CA SER A 85 15.92 -0.81 -3.50
C SER A 85 17.34 -0.86 -4.05
N GLU A 86 17.84 0.23 -4.61
CA GLU A 86 19.22 0.32 -5.10
C GLU A 86 20.22 0.20 -3.94
N LYS A 87 19.93 0.84 -2.80
CA LYS A 87 20.76 0.71 -1.59
C LYS A 87 20.71 -0.68 -0.96
N GLN A 88 19.54 -1.33 -0.97
CA GLN A 88 19.40 -2.71 -0.48
C GLN A 88 20.11 -3.71 -1.40
N ALA A 89 20.15 -3.46 -2.70
CA ALA A 89 20.87 -4.28 -3.67
C ALA A 89 22.40 -4.20 -3.53
N MET A 90 22.96 -3.16 -2.90
CA MET A 90 24.39 -3.09 -2.60
C MET A 90 24.86 -4.04 -1.49
N VAL A 91 23.94 -4.67 -0.74
CA VAL A 91 24.26 -5.62 0.32
C VAL A 91 23.88 -7.04 -0.15
N ILE A 92 24.87 -7.74 -0.73
CA ILE A 92 24.96 -9.20 -0.97
C ILE A 92 24.08 -9.75 -2.10
N ASP A 93 24.62 -9.83 -3.34
CA ASP A 93 24.97 -11.07 -4.07
C ASP A 93 25.31 -10.73 -5.55
N ILE A 94 26.35 -11.35 -6.12
CA ILE A 94 27.02 -10.91 -7.37
C ILE A 94 26.34 -11.50 -8.63
N THR A 95 25.10 -11.99 -8.54
CA THR A 95 24.41 -12.60 -9.68
C THR A 95 22.98 -12.13 -9.83
N GLU A 96 22.68 -11.69 -11.06
CA GLU A 96 21.43 -11.09 -11.57
C GLU A 96 21.21 -9.60 -11.30
N ASP A 97 21.16 -8.85 -12.40
CA ASP A 97 20.64 -7.50 -12.51
C ASP A 97 19.23 -7.42 -11.90
N ARG A 98 19.16 -7.05 -10.62
CA ARG A 98 17.92 -6.80 -9.88
C ARG A 98 17.91 -5.36 -9.39
N SER A 99 18.11 -4.44 -10.33
CA SER A 99 17.87 -3.01 -10.12
C SER A 99 16.39 -2.74 -9.82
N ALA A 100 16.15 -1.96 -8.77
CA ALA A 100 14.84 -1.43 -8.33
C ALA A 100 13.72 -2.44 -7.99
N ARG A 101 12.92 -2.14 -6.97
CA ARG A 101 11.69 -2.89 -6.64
C ARG A 101 10.82 -2.95 -7.90
N LYS A 102 10.41 -4.16 -8.30
CA LYS A 102 9.54 -4.35 -9.46
C LYS A 102 8.33 -3.41 -9.39
N PRO A 103 7.92 -2.78 -10.51
CA PRO A 103 6.75 -1.89 -10.55
C PRO A 103 5.48 -2.51 -9.96
N ALA A 104 5.31 -3.83 -10.08
CA ALA A 104 4.24 -4.59 -9.46
C ALA A 104 4.20 -4.42 -7.93
N THR A 105 5.35 -4.56 -7.26
CA THR A 105 5.47 -4.42 -5.81
C THR A 105 5.16 -3.00 -5.36
N ILE A 106 5.61 -1.99 -6.10
CA ILE A 106 5.28 -0.58 -5.83
C ILE A 106 3.76 -0.36 -5.92
N ASN A 107 3.11 -0.93 -6.95
CA ASN A 107 1.67 -0.84 -7.11
C ASN A 107 0.88 -1.55 -5.99
N VAL A 108 1.41 -2.64 -5.41
CA VAL A 108 0.84 -3.30 -4.23
C VAL A 108 0.95 -2.38 -3.00
N ILE A 109 2.12 -1.79 -2.75
CA ILE A 109 2.34 -0.84 -1.65
C ILE A 109 1.38 0.36 -1.76
N LEU A 110 1.33 0.98 -2.94
CA LEU A 110 0.41 2.08 -3.22
C LEU A 110 -1.06 1.67 -3.03
N GLY A 111 -1.40 0.39 -3.20
CA GLY A 111 -2.74 -0.15 -2.94
C GLY A 111 -3.08 -0.28 -1.47
N CYS A 112 -2.11 -0.72 -0.68
CA CYS A 112 -2.20 -0.64 0.77
C CYS A 112 -2.45 0.81 1.22
N LEU A 113 -1.66 1.77 0.71
CA LEU A 113 -1.84 3.19 1.04
C LEU A 113 -3.21 3.73 0.62
N SER A 114 -3.70 3.38 -0.56
CA SER A 114 -5.04 3.80 -0.99
C SER A 114 -6.12 3.28 -0.05
N SER A 115 -6.00 2.04 0.43
CA SER A 115 -6.94 1.47 1.40
C SER A 115 -6.82 2.13 2.77
N PHE A 116 -5.60 2.44 3.21
CA PHE A 116 -5.32 3.11 4.47
C PHE A 116 -5.93 4.52 4.51
N TYR A 117 -5.67 5.33 3.47
CA TYR A 117 -6.22 6.68 3.40
C TYR A 117 -7.72 6.70 3.19
N ARG A 118 -8.29 5.77 2.42
CA ARG A 118 -9.75 5.66 2.31
C ARG A 118 -10.39 5.41 3.67
N TYR A 119 -9.80 4.54 4.50
CA TYR A 119 -10.28 4.27 5.85
C TYR A 119 -10.21 5.53 6.74
N HIS A 120 -9.07 6.23 6.76
CA HIS A 120 -8.93 7.44 7.59
C HIS A 120 -9.74 8.64 7.09
N ASN A 121 -9.94 8.79 5.79
CA ASN A 121 -10.83 9.82 5.23
C ASN A 121 -12.28 9.57 5.66
N GLN A 122 -12.74 8.31 5.68
CA GLN A 122 -14.09 7.97 6.16
C GLN A 122 -14.30 8.27 7.65
N LEU A 123 -13.22 8.25 8.44
CA LEU A 123 -13.24 8.64 9.85
C LEU A 123 -13.05 10.15 10.06
N GLY A 124 -12.81 10.94 9.00
CA GLY A 124 -12.54 12.37 9.09
C GLY A 124 -11.15 12.70 9.67
N HIS A 125 -10.23 11.74 9.72
CA HIS A 125 -8.87 11.99 10.22
C HIS A 125 -7.99 12.71 9.18
N THR A 126 -8.34 12.61 7.89
CA THR A 126 -7.56 13.14 6.76
C THR A 126 -8.44 13.53 5.58
N ASP A 127 -7.98 14.49 4.77
CA ASP A 127 -8.62 14.90 3.50
C ASP A 127 -7.77 14.51 2.27
N VAL A 128 -6.79 13.61 2.45
CA VAL A 128 -5.85 13.23 1.40
C VAL A 128 -6.58 12.38 0.36
N THR A 129 -6.70 12.91 -0.85
CA THR A 129 -7.33 12.19 -1.96
C THR A 129 -6.28 11.36 -2.69
N ILE A 130 -6.36 10.02 -2.59
CA ILE A 130 -5.43 9.07 -3.27
C ILE A 130 -6.15 8.25 -4.35
N THR A 131 -7.48 8.25 -4.32
CA THR A 131 -8.33 7.50 -5.24
C THR A 131 -9.35 8.45 -5.86
N GLU A 132 -9.50 8.38 -7.17
CA GLU A 132 -10.47 9.12 -7.95
C GLU A 132 -11.54 8.18 -8.50
N SER A 133 -12.79 8.64 -8.48
CA SER A 133 -13.88 7.96 -9.18
C SER A 133 -13.77 8.26 -10.68
N LYS A 134 -13.47 7.24 -11.49
CA LYS A 134 -13.53 7.32 -12.95
C LYS A 134 -14.68 6.47 -13.48
N SER A 135 -15.53 7.10 -14.29
CA SER A 135 -16.44 6.36 -15.15
C SER A 135 -15.62 5.55 -16.15
N LEU A 136 -15.96 4.27 -16.32
CA LEU A 136 -15.34 3.45 -17.35
C LEU A 136 -15.74 4.00 -18.73
N PRO A 137 -14.80 4.17 -19.68
CA PRO A 137 -15.17 4.37 -21.08
C PRO A 137 -16.03 3.19 -21.54
N GLY A 138 -17.03 3.45 -22.39
CA GLY A 138 -17.87 2.40 -22.95
C GLY A 138 -17.02 1.37 -23.70
N ASN A 139 -16.85 0.17 -23.11
CA ASN A 139 -16.15 -0.92 -23.77
C ASN A 139 -17.13 -1.63 -24.73
N ARG A 140 -16.67 -2.04 -25.91
CA ARG A 140 -17.47 -2.87 -26.84
C ARG A 140 -17.76 -4.25 -26.25
N TYR A 141 -16.86 -4.76 -25.42
CA TYR A 141 -17.08 -5.98 -24.66
C TYR A 141 -17.93 -5.73 -23.41
N LYS A 142 -19.10 -6.38 -23.34
CA LYS A 142 -20.03 -6.35 -22.19
C LYS A 142 -19.87 -7.63 -21.37
N ALA A 143 -19.36 -7.52 -20.15
CA ALA A 143 -19.33 -8.64 -19.20
C ALA A 143 -20.76 -9.10 -18.82
N LEU A 144 -20.88 -10.30 -18.23
CA LEU A 144 -22.17 -10.94 -17.88
C LEU A 144 -23.15 -10.02 -17.11
N LEU A 145 -22.65 -9.12 -16.27
CA LEU A 145 -23.47 -8.17 -15.48
C LEU A 145 -23.32 -6.71 -15.94
N HIS A 146 -22.95 -6.46 -17.20
CA HIS A 146 -22.66 -5.13 -17.70
C HIS A 146 -23.79 -4.12 -17.43
N HIS A 147 -25.06 -4.48 -17.62
CA HIS A 147 -26.18 -3.55 -17.43
C HIS A 147 -26.38 -3.11 -15.97
N VAL A 148 -25.92 -3.91 -15.00
CA VAL A 148 -25.96 -3.57 -13.57
C VAL A 148 -24.85 -2.59 -13.17
N PHE A 149 -23.70 -2.68 -13.86
CA PHE A 149 -22.49 -1.91 -13.52
C PHE A 149 -22.14 -0.80 -14.52
N LYS A 150 -22.81 -0.71 -15.68
CA LYS A 150 -22.50 0.22 -16.78
C LYS A 150 -22.38 1.68 -16.34
N ASN A 151 -23.22 2.08 -15.39
CA ASN A 151 -23.28 3.46 -14.90
C ASN A 151 -22.63 3.64 -13.52
N LYS A 152 -21.99 2.59 -12.98
CA LYS A 152 -21.33 2.68 -11.67
C LYS A 152 -19.91 3.21 -11.87
N PRO A 153 -19.54 4.33 -11.23
CA PRO A 153 -18.16 4.81 -11.30
C PRO A 153 -17.22 3.79 -10.67
N THR A 154 -16.08 3.56 -11.31
CA THR A 154 -15.01 2.73 -10.73
C THR A 154 -13.99 3.60 -10.05
N GLN A 155 -13.60 3.22 -8.84
CA GLN A 155 -12.51 3.89 -8.14
C GLN A 155 -11.17 3.46 -8.73
N ARG A 156 -10.36 4.43 -9.16
CA ARG A 156 -8.99 4.25 -9.64
C ARG A 156 -8.03 5.06 -8.79
N ARG A 157 -6.84 4.52 -8.54
CA ARG A 157 -5.78 5.25 -7.82
C ARG A 157 -5.25 6.39 -8.69
N ILE A 158 -4.94 7.53 -8.08
CA ILE A 158 -4.40 8.71 -8.78
C ILE A 158 -2.96 8.45 -9.25
N ILE A 159 -2.16 7.77 -8.43
CA ILE A 159 -0.77 7.42 -8.77
C ILE A 159 -0.66 5.92 -9.00
N SER A 160 -0.18 5.52 -10.16
CA SER A 160 0.22 4.13 -10.43
C SER A 160 1.50 4.10 -11.25
N VAL A 161 2.37 3.13 -10.99
CA VAL A 161 3.58 2.93 -11.79
C VAL A 161 3.26 2.02 -12.96
N ARG A 162 3.70 2.39 -14.16
CA ARG A 162 3.55 1.56 -15.37
C ARG A 162 4.29 0.23 -15.16
N GLN A 163 3.59 -0.87 -15.38
CA GLN A 163 4.14 -2.22 -15.32
C GLN A 163 4.14 -2.82 -16.73
N VAL A 164 5.27 -3.35 -17.17
CA VAL A 164 5.35 -4.21 -18.35
C VAL A 164 4.84 -5.60 -17.95
N LYS A 165 3.89 -6.15 -18.72
CA LYS A 165 3.38 -7.50 -18.46
C LYS A 165 4.41 -8.51 -18.96
N GLU A 166 5.04 -9.24 -18.04
CA GLU A 166 5.89 -10.38 -18.38
C GLU A 166 5.00 -11.56 -18.81
N LEU A 167 5.44 -12.27 -19.85
CA LEU A 167 4.79 -13.52 -20.26
C LEU A 167 4.97 -14.58 -19.16
N PRO A 168 4.00 -15.48 -18.95
CA PRO A 168 4.15 -16.57 -18.00
C PRO A 168 5.37 -17.41 -18.38
N LYS A 169 6.23 -17.73 -17.39
CA LYS A 169 7.34 -18.66 -17.60
C LYS A 169 6.74 -20.04 -17.83
N THR A 170 7.03 -20.63 -18.98
CA THR A 170 6.68 -22.02 -19.28
C THR A 170 7.43 -22.92 -18.31
N ILE A 171 6.73 -23.91 -17.75
CA ILE A 171 7.28 -24.94 -16.85
C ILE A 171 8.05 -25.97 -17.67
#